data_AF-A0A1M3EP84-F1
#
_entry.id   AF-A0A1M3EP84-F1
#
_cell.length_a   1.000
_cell.length_b   1.000
_cell.length_c   1.000
_cell.angle_alpha   90.00
_cell.angle_beta   90.00
_cell.angle_gamma   90.00
#
_symmetry.space_group_name_H-M   'P 1'
#
loop_
_entity.id
_entity.type
_entity.pdbx_description
1 polymer ?
#
loop_
_entity_poly.entity_id
_entity_poly.type
_entity_poly.pdbx_seq_one_letter_code
_entity_poly.pdbx_strand_id
1 'polypeptide(L)'
;MPEIIAAIDEGAATTIFTTLAAGLPPQSSSGSSSFGPFTAAYAATATLSSPGTVDLIPPGTIRVADLRMDWHLHLSLSLDIGDFLPDIHIPQVCVHIPCVGDVCTPKIDIVWPTVTVPIDLSDYVKTTVDLGIAVTLVAGTWKVEGVVQGVPNLQFGLTTAAMLAVVGAAVAAAVAWVPLIGPFLAVLVAAVVAAIGVAGLTGLLDPILTPFISGTRFPVYAQPQLFTVLPAAGANDPAVTITLDTIAAEVQHNPPEDELVLSADISA
;
A
#
# COMPACT_ATOMS: atom_id res chain seq x y z
N MET A 1 2.04 41.35 -5.99
CA MET A 1 0.85 40.71 -5.40
C MET A 1 0.51 39.57 -6.34
N PRO A 2 0.20 38.37 -5.85
CA PRO A 2 -0.17 37.29 -6.74
C PRO A 2 -1.42 37.68 -7.54
N GLU A 3 -1.38 37.42 -8.84
CA GLU A 3 -2.43 37.79 -9.77
C GLU A 3 -3.56 36.78 -9.79
N ILE A 4 -3.26 35.53 -9.36
CA ILE A 4 -4.23 34.48 -9.15
C ILE A 4 -4.10 34.01 -7.70
N ILE A 5 -5.21 34.06 -6.95
CA ILE A 5 -5.33 33.50 -5.61
C ILE A 5 -6.57 32.61 -5.59
N ALA A 6 -6.42 31.38 -5.11
CA ALA A 6 -7.51 30.50 -4.78
C ALA A 6 -7.32 30.00 -3.35
N ALA A 7 -8.40 29.99 -2.56
CA ALA A 7 -8.40 29.47 -1.21
C ALA A 7 -9.58 28.52 -1.04
N ILE A 8 -9.38 27.48 -0.24
CA ILE A 8 -10.45 26.58 0.18
C ILE A 8 -10.39 26.42 1.70
N ASP A 9 -11.56 26.45 2.33
CA ASP A 9 -11.72 26.11 3.74
C ASP A 9 -11.69 24.58 3.97
N GLU A 10 -11.68 24.17 5.24
CA GLU A 10 -11.65 22.76 5.66
C GLU A 10 -12.87 21.95 5.17
N GLY A 11 -14.05 22.57 5.11
CA GLY A 11 -15.27 21.93 4.65
C GLY A 11 -15.24 21.64 3.16
N ALA A 12 -14.76 22.59 2.36
CA ALA A 12 -14.52 22.44 0.94
C ALA A 12 -13.39 21.43 0.67
N ALA A 13 -12.29 21.48 1.43
CA ALA A 13 -11.19 20.53 1.33
C ALA A 13 -11.66 19.10 1.64
N THR A 14 -12.46 18.92 2.69
CA THR A 14 -13.08 17.63 3.03
C THR A 14 -14.02 17.16 1.93
N THR A 15 -14.81 18.05 1.33
CA THR A 15 -15.72 17.70 0.22
C THR A 15 -14.95 17.24 -1.02
N ILE A 16 -13.86 17.92 -1.38
CA ILE A 16 -13.00 17.51 -2.49
C ILE A 16 -12.35 16.16 -2.19
N PHE A 17 -11.79 15.99 -1.00
CA PHE A 17 -11.12 14.76 -0.60
C PHE A 17 -12.07 13.56 -0.59
N THR A 18 -13.25 13.72 0.01
CA THR A 18 -14.29 12.67 0.04
C THR A 18 -14.77 12.29 -1.37
N THR A 19 -14.90 13.27 -2.27
CA THR A 19 -15.25 13.03 -3.68
C THR A 19 -14.18 12.22 -4.40
N LEU A 20 -12.90 12.59 -4.22
CA LEU A 20 -11.77 11.87 -4.81
C LEU A 20 -11.65 10.46 -4.23
N ALA A 21 -11.77 10.32 -2.92
CA ALA A 21 -11.72 9.05 -2.20
C ALA A 21 -12.83 8.08 -2.64
N ALA A 22 -14.04 8.57 -2.89
CA ALA A 22 -15.13 7.77 -3.42
C ALA A 22 -14.85 7.24 -4.84
N GLY A 23 -13.98 7.93 -5.59
CA GLY A 23 -13.53 7.50 -6.91
C GLY A 23 -12.38 6.48 -6.90
N LEU A 24 -11.79 6.17 -5.74
CA LEU A 24 -10.68 5.23 -5.63
C LEU A 24 -11.19 3.78 -5.67
N PRO A 25 -10.82 2.98 -6.68
CA PRO A 25 -11.16 1.56 -6.70
C PRO A 25 -10.36 0.79 -5.65
N PRO A 26 -10.83 -0.41 -5.25
CA PRO A 26 -10.05 -1.33 -4.42
C PRO A 26 -8.67 -1.57 -5.03
N GLN A 27 -7.63 -1.42 -4.20
CA GLN A 27 -6.26 -1.73 -4.58
C GLN A 27 -6.00 -3.21 -4.31
N SER A 28 -5.35 -3.91 -5.24
CA SER A 28 -5.03 -5.32 -5.05
C SER A 28 -3.58 -5.61 -5.41
N SER A 29 -3.01 -6.57 -4.69
CA SER A 29 -1.66 -7.07 -4.92
C SER A 29 -1.65 -8.58 -4.66
N SER A 30 -0.98 -9.33 -5.53
CA SER A 30 -0.83 -10.76 -5.38
C SER A 30 0.59 -11.19 -5.70
N GLY A 31 0.99 -12.32 -5.15
CA GLY A 31 2.29 -12.88 -5.37
C GLY A 31 2.36 -14.32 -4.92
N SER A 32 3.41 -15.02 -5.36
CA SER A 32 3.70 -16.36 -4.91
C SER A 32 5.20 -16.58 -4.82
N SER A 33 5.59 -17.51 -3.96
CA SER A 33 6.97 -17.95 -3.80
C SER A 33 6.99 -19.42 -3.40
N SER A 34 8.06 -20.13 -3.74
CA SER A 34 8.26 -21.53 -3.37
C SER A 34 9.60 -21.72 -2.68
N PHE A 35 9.63 -22.67 -1.76
CA PHE A 35 10.83 -23.12 -1.07
C PHE A 35 10.83 -24.64 -1.03
N GLY A 36 11.39 -25.25 -2.07
CA GLY A 36 11.31 -26.69 -2.31
C GLY A 36 9.84 -27.13 -2.45
N PRO A 37 9.37 -28.10 -1.65
CA PRO A 37 8.03 -28.66 -1.78
C PRO A 37 6.92 -27.77 -1.20
N PHE A 38 7.30 -26.66 -0.54
CA PHE A 38 6.37 -25.70 0.01
C PHE A 38 6.17 -24.57 -0.98
N THR A 39 4.91 -24.23 -1.27
CA THR A 39 4.54 -23.04 -2.03
C THR A 39 3.64 -22.15 -1.18
N ALA A 40 3.91 -20.85 -1.17
CA ALA A 40 3.06 -19.86 -0.56
C ALA A 40 2.57 -18.88 -1.63
N ALA A 41 1.27 -18.63 -1.69
CA ALA A 41 0.68 -17.61 -2.54
C ALA A 41 -0.20 -16.68 -1.70
N TYR A 42 -0.23 -15.41 -2.05
CA TYR A 42 -1.10 -14.43 -1.40
C TYR A 42 -1.84 -13.59 -2.44
N ALA A 43 -3.06 -13.19 -2.09
CA ALA A 43 -3.81 -12.16 -2.78
C ALA A 43 -4.40 -11.22 -1.72
N ALA A 44 -3.96 -9.98 -1.73
CA ALA A 44 -4.42 -8.93 -0.83
C ALA A 44 -5.27 -7.93 -1.62
N THR A 45 -6.39 -7.52 -1.04
CA THR A 45 -7.24 -6.44 -1.56
C THR A 45 -7.47 -5.46 -0.43
N ALA A 46 -7.38 -4.17 -0.71
CA ALA A 46 -7.61 -3.10 0.25
C ALA A 46 -8.57 -2.07 -0.36
N THR A 47 -9.56 -1.66 0.42
CA THR A 47 -10.59 -0.71 0.01
C THR A 47 -10.61 0.43 1.01
N LEU A 48 -10.62 1.66 0.50
CA LEU A 48 -10.83 2.82 1.35
C LEU A 48 -12.30 2.88 1.76
N SER A 49 -12.56 2.62 3.04
CA SER A 49 -13.92 2.49 3.57
C SER A 49 -14.44 3.78 4.20
N SER A 50 -13.54 4.58 4.77
CA SER A 50 -13.86 5.93 5.23
C SER A 50 -12.73 6.88 4.85
N PRO A 51 -13.02 7.95 4.09
CA PRO A 51 -12.03 8.99 3.81
C PRO A 51 -11.62 9.77 5.07
N GLY A 52 -12.43 9.79 6.13
CA GLY A 52 -12.13 10.60 7.31
C GLY A 52 -12.38 12.08 7.08
N THR A 53 -11.68 12.96 7.81
CA THR A 53 -11.85 14.42 7.76
C THR A 53 -10.54 15.12 7.46
N VAL A 54 -10.61 16.25 6.77
CA VAL A 54 -9.44 17.12 6.53
C VAL A 54 -9.43 18.24 7.56
N ASP A 55 -8.28 18.44 8.18
CA ASP A 55 -7.98 19.48 9.17
C ASP A 55 -6.77 20.28 8.66
N LEU A 56 -6.94 21.60 8.53
CA LEU A 56 -5.95 22.50 7.96
C LEU A 56 -5.22 23.19 9.11
N ILE A 57 -3.97 22.81 9.35
CA ILE A 57 -3.17 23.29 10.48
C ILE A 57 -2.07 24.23 9.96
N PRO A 58 -2.19 25.55 10.18
CA PRO A 58 -1.15 26.52 9.81
C PRO A 58 0.17 26.24 10.56
N PRO A 59 1.33 26.50 9.93
CA PRO A 59 1.51 27.20 8.65
C PRO A 59 1.59 26.29 7.41
N GLY A 60 1.29 24.98 7.47
CA GLY A 60 1.50 24.14 6.29
C GLY A 60 1.25 22.64 6.45
N THR A 61 0.41 22.26 7.41
CA THR A 61 0.05 20.86 7.62
C THR A 61 -1.40 20.65 7.20
N ILE A 62 -1.63 19.68 6.35
CA ILE A 62 -2.93 19.16 5.97
C ILE A 62 -3.06 17.80 6.64
N ARG A 63 -3.84 17.73 7.70
CA ARG A 63 -4.10 16.50 8.43
C ARG A 63 -5.30 15.81 7.82
N VAL A 64 -5.14 14.53 7.48
CA VAL A 64 -6.26 13.65 7.14
C VAL A 64 -6.47 12.72 8.34
N ALA A 65 -7.52 13.00 9.12
CA ALA A 65 -7.83 12.27 10.33
C ALA A 65 -8.82 11.13 10.07
N ASP A 66 -8.66 10.05 10.84
CA ASP A 66 -9.60 8.91 10.86
C ASP A 66 -9.81 8.22 9.50
N LEU A 67 -8.81 8.23 8.63
CA LEU A 67 -8.80 7.48 7.37
C LEU A 67 -8.90 5.98 7.70
N ARG A 68 -9.88 5.27 7.14
CA ARG A 68 -10.05 3.84 7.35
C ARG A 68 -9.99 3.07 6.04
N MET A 69 -9.11 2.09 5.99
CA MET A 69 -8.97 1.14 4.91
C MET A 69 -9.29 -0.26 5.43
N ASP A 70 -10.32 -0.91 4.88
CA ASP A 70 -10.56 -2.31 5.15
C ASP A 70 -9.77 -3.16 4.15
N TRP A 71 -9.21 -4.28 4.59
CA TRP A 71 -8.43 -5.16 3.75
C TRP A 71 -8.86 -6.61 3.91
N HIS A 72 -8.60 -7.40 2.86
CA HIS A 72 -8.81 -8.83 2.79
C HIS A 72 -7.56 -9.48 2.22
N LEU A 73 -7.08 -10.55 2.85
CA LEU A 73 -5.94 -11.35 2.42
C LEU A 73 -6.38 -12.80 2.28
N HIS A 74 -6.24 -13.32 1.08
CA HIS A 74 -6.31 -14.75 0.81
C HIS A 74 -4.88 -15.29 0.72
N LEU A 75 -4.44 -16.03 1.74
CA LEU A 75 -3.17 -16.74 1.78
C LEU A 75 -3.40 -18.21 1.45
N SER A 76 -2.56 -18.79 0.62
CA SER A 76 -2.58 -20.20 0.24
C SER A 76 -1.22 -20.81 0.55
N LEU A 77 -1.20 -21.80 1.42
CA LEU A 77 0.00 -22.59 1.72
C LEU A 77 -0.20 -23.98 1.12
N SER A 78 0.68 -24.35 0.21
CA SER A 78 0.66 -25.61 -0.51
C SER A 78 1.89 -26.46 -0.17
N LEU A 79 1.67 -27.76 -0.07
CA LEU A 79 2.69 -28.78 0.13
C LEU A 79 2.56 -29.80 -0.98
N ASP A 80 3.61 -29.95 -1.78
CA ASP A 80 3.70 -31.08 -2.70
C ASP A 80 4.19 -32.33 -1.95
N ILE A 81 3.32 -33.32 -1.83
CA ILE A 81 3.67 -34.59 -1.16
C ILE A 81 4.57 -35.43 -2.07
N GLY A 82 4.53 -35.24 -3.39
CA GLY A 82 5.36 -35.96 -4.36
C GLY A 82 6.86 -35.66 -4.22
N ASP A 83 7.21 -34.52 -3.64
CA ASP A 83 8.60 -34.17 -3.34
C ASP A 83 9.14 -34.88 -2.08
N PHE A 84 8.27 -35.44 -1.23
CA PHE A 84 8.66 -36.18 -0.01
C PHE A 84 8.51 -37.69 -0.14
N LEU A 85 7.54 -38.15 -0.93
CA LEU A 85 7.27 -39.57 -1.12
C LEU A 85 7.92 -40.07 -2.41
N PRO A 86 8.52 -41.28 -2.42
CA PRO A 86 9.11 -41.82 -3.62
C PRO A 86 8.07 -42.00 -4.71
N ASP A 87 8.47 -41.76 -5.96
CA ASP A 87 7.67 -42.09 -7.12
C ASP A 87 7.47 -43.61 -7.20
N ILE A 88 6.21 -44.05 -7.13
CA ILE A 88 5.85 -45.46 -7.24
C ILE A 88 5.35 -45.74 -8.65
N HIS A 89 6.20 -46.41 -9.42
CA HIS A 89 5.85 -46.95 -10.74
C HIS A 89 5.64 -48.45 -10.62
N ILE A 90 4.39 -48.91 -10.79
CA ILE A 90 4.10 -50.34 -10.90
C ILE A 90 4.34 -50.74 -12.36
N PRO A 91 5.38 -51.54 -12.65
CA PRO A 91 5.70 -51.93 -14.01
C PRO A 91 4.61 -52.83 -14.58
N GLN A 92 4.41 -52.71 -15.90
CA GLN A 92 3.50 -53.56 -16.64
C GLN A 92 4.02 -55.01 -16.64
N VAL A 93 3.16 -55.95 -16.23
CA VAL A 93 3.44 -57.39 -16.26
C VAL A 93 2.62 -58.00 -17.38
N CYS A 94 3.29 -58.65 -18.32
CA CYS A 94 2.67 -59.33 -19.45
C CYS A 94 2.68 -60.84 -19.24
N VAL A 95 1.54 -61.49 -19.51
CA VAL A 95 1.42 -62.94 -19.45
C VAL A 95 0.89 -63.42 -20.79
N HIS A 96 1.56 -64.42 -21.36
CA HIS A 96 1.13 -65.04 -22.61
C HIS A 96 -0.04 -66.00 -22.33
N ILE A 97 -1.21 -65.69 -22.89
CA ILE A 97 -2.39 -66.55 -22.79
C ILE A 97 -2.59 -67.26 -24.14
N PRO A 98 -2.52 -68.61 -24.19
CA PRO A 98 -2.79 -69.35 -25.42
C PRO A 98 -4.18 -68.98 -25.96
N CYS A 99 -4.25 -68.69 -27.26
CA CYS A 99 -5.44 -68.25 -28.01
C CYS A 99 -5.83 -66.76 -27.91
N VAL A 100 -5.24 -65.96 -27.00
CA VAL A 100 -5.55 -64.52 -26.84
C VAL A 100 -4.34 -63.63 -27.13
N GLY A 101 -3.12 -64.18 -27.05
CA GLY A 101 -1.87 -63.44 -27.22
C GLY A 101 -1.30 -62.92 -25.90
N ASP A 102 -0.37 -61.97 -25.96
CA ASP A 102 0.21 -61.35 -24.76
C ASP A 102 -0.77 -60.34 -24.17
N VAL A 103 -1.24 -60.63 -22.96
CA VAL A 103 -2.10 -59.73 -22.20
C VAL A 103 -1.28 -59.11 -21.09
N CYS A 104 -1.22 -57.77 -21.09
CA CYS A 104 -0.43 -57.01 -20.14
C CYS A 104 -1.33 -56.26 -19.16
N THR A 105 -0.91 -56.18 -17.89
CA THR A 105 -1.53 -55.25 -16.94
C THR A 105 -1.24 -53.80 -17.37
N PRO A 106 -2.11 -52.83 -17.08
CA PRO A 106 -1.78 -51.43 -17.32
C PRO A 106 -0.57 -51.03 -16.48
N LYS A 107 0.26 -50.12 -17.01
CA LYS A 107 1.26 -49.41 -16.21
C LYS A 107 0.51 -48.47 -15.26
N ILE A 108 0.86 -48.48 -13.98
CA ILE A 108 0.24 -47.62 -12.97
C ILE A 108 1.31 -46.72 -12.38
N ASP A 109 1.18 -45.42 -12.63
CA ASP A 109 2.00 -44.37 -12.02
C ASP A 109 1.17 -43.74 -10.89
N ILE A 110 1.64 -43.82 -9.65
CA ILE A 110 0.95 -43.21 -8.50
C ILE A 110 1.36 -41.73 -8.43
N VAL A 111 0.42 -40.83 -8.72
CA VAL A 111 0.61 -39.38 -8.56
C VAL A 111 0.21 -38.98 -7.15
N TRP A 112 1.14 -38.42 -6.40
CA TRP A 112 0.87 -37.90 -5.06
C TRP A 112 0.12 -36.56 -5.14
N PRO A 113 -0.85 -36.30 -4.23
CA PRO A 113 -1.62 -35.07 -4.26
C PRO A 113 -0.84 -33.91 -3.65
N THR A 114 -0.98 -32.71 -4.22
CA THR A 114 -0.61 -31.46 -3.54
C THR A 114 -1.71 -31.09 -2.53
N VAL A 115 -1.34 -30.90 -1.27
CA VAL A 115 -2.25 -30.40 -0.24
C VAL A 115 -2.16 -28.88 -0.21
N THR A 116 -3.31 -28.20 -0.31
CA THR A 116 -3.37 -26.73 -0.22
C THR A 116 -4.32 -26.33 0.89
N VAL A 117 -3.85 -25.44 1.77
CA VAL A 117 -4.63 -24.88 2.87
C VAL A 117 -4.91 -23.41 2.55
N PRO A 118 -6.17 -23.03 2.24
CA PRO A 118 -6.57 -21.64 2.11
C PRO A 118 -6.74 -21.03 3.49
N ILE A 119 -6.29 -19.78 3.63
CA ILE A 119 -6.39 -18.98 4.84
C ILE A 119 -6.90 -17.60 4.41
N ASP A 120 -8.15 -17.33 4.77
CA ASP A 120 -8.78 -16.03 4.54
C ASP A 120 -8.70 -15.18 5.81
N LEU A 121 -8.15 -13.98 5.67
CA LEU A 121 -8.04 -12.98 6.72
C LEU A 121 -8.66 -11.68 6.23
N SER A 122 -9.34 -10.98 7.12
CA SER A 122 -9.80 -9.62 6.86
C SER A 122 -9.68 -8.79 8.12
N ASP A 123 -9.38 -7.51 7.94
CA ASP A 123 -9.31 -6.54 9.02
C ASP A 123 -9.39 -5.11 8.48
N TYR A 124 -9.11 -4.13 9.35
CA TYR A 124 -8.98 -2.73 9.01
C TYR A 124 -7.64 -2.13 9.47
N VAL A 125 -7.27 -1.07 8.76
CA VAL A 125 -6.26 -0.10 9.16
C VAL A 125 -6.96 1.25 9.33
N LYS A 126 -6.81 1.88 10.49
CA LYS A 126 -7.25 3.25 10.74
C LYS A 126 -6.01 4.13 10.94
N THR A 127 -5.94 5.24 10.23
CA THR A 127 -4.74 6.09 10.22
C THR A 127 -5.09 7.56 10.24
N THR A 128 -4.21 8.37 10.85
CA THR A 128 -4.17 9.82 10.70
C THR A 128 -2.84 10.17 10.08
N VAL A 129 -2.85 10.95 9.01
CA VAL A 129 -1.65 11.31 8.24
C VAL A 129 -1.53 12.83 8.18
N ASP A 130 -0.34 13.33 8.47
CA ASP A 130 0.00 14.74 8.32
C ASP A 130 0.78 14.92 7.01
N LEU A 131 0.25 15.78 6.15
CA LEU A 131 0.79 16.06 4.82
C LEU A 131 1.21 17.53 4.72
N GLY A 132 2.27 17.79 3.97
CA GLY A 132 2.65 19.12 3.50
C GLY A 132 2.56 19.19 1.98
N ILE A 133 2.70 20.40 1.45
CA ILE A 133 2.79 20.64 0.01
C ILE A 133 4.17 21.22 -0.31
N ALA A 134 4.83 20.66 -1.30
CA ALA A 134 6.05 21.20 -1.88
C ALA A 134 5.79 21.61 -3.33
N VAL A 135 6.09 22.86 -3.66
CA VAL A 135 6.00 23.38 -5.03
C VAL A 135 7.42 23.68 -5.53
N THR A 136 7.81 23.06 -6.64
CA THR A 136 9.16 23.20 -7.20
C THR A 136 9.13 23.33 -8.72
N LEU A 137 10.00 24.19 -9.27
CA LEU A 137 10.20 24.29 -10.72
C LEU A 137 11.32 23.36 -11.16
N VAL A 138 11.00 22.34 -11.95
CA VAL A 138 11.96 21.35 -12.45
C VAL A 138 11.86 21.29 -13.98
N ALA A 139 12.96 21.63 -14.66
CA ALA A 139 13.07 21.58 -16.12
C ALA A 139 11.91 22.32 -16.86
N GLY A 140 11.56 23.53 -16.41
CA GLY A 140 10.50 24.34 -17.02
C GLY A 140 9.07 23.84 -16.74
N THR A 141 8.90 22.95 -15.76
CA THR A 141 7.59 22.47 -15.31
C THR A 141 7.48 22.65 -13.79
N TRP A 142 6.45 23.36 -13.35
CA TRP A 142 6.09 23.43 -11.95
C TRP A 142 5.50 22.09 -11.50
N LYS A 143 6.08 21.51 -10.46
CA LYS A 143 5.64 20.28 -9.82
C LYS A 143 5.06 20.62 -8.46
N VAL A 144 3.84 20.16 -8.22
CA VAL A 144 3.20 20.17 -6.92
C VAL A 144 3.28 18.75 -6.37
N GLU A 145 3.95 18.59 -5.25
CA GLU A 145 4.19 17.32 -4.58
C GLU A 145 3.57 17.36 -3.18
N GLY A 146 2.87 16.29 -2.82
CA GLY A 146 2.50 16.05 -1.43
C GLY A 146 3.72 15.48 -0.70
N VAL A 147 3.96 15.93 0.52
CA VAL A 147 5.07 15.48 1.37
C VAL A 147 4.49 14.89 2.63
N VAL A 148 4.79 13.63 2.93
CA VAL A 148 4.40 13.04 4.21
C VAL A 148 5.22 13.69 5.32
N GLN A 149 4.57 14.37 6.25
CA GLN A 149 5.22 14.95 7.43
C GLN A 149 5.29 13.90 8.54
N GLY A 150 4.23 13.13 8.74
CA GLY A 150 4.17 12.03 9.69
C GLY A 150 2.85 11.25 9.66
N VAL A 151 2.77 10.20 10.46
CA VAL A 151 1.55 9.39 10.66
C VAL A 151 1.26 9.32 12.16
N PRO A 152 0.67 10.39 12.73
CA PRO A 152 0.47 10.52 14.18
C PRO A 152 -0.40 9.42 14.80
N ASN A 153 -1.19 8.72 14.00
CA ASN A 153 -1.93 7.55 14.46
C ASN A 153 -1.94 6.47 13.38
N LEU A 154 -1.60 5.24 13.75
CA LEU A 154 -1.81 4.07 12.92
C LEU A 154 -2.29 2.91 13.78
N GLN A 155 -3.53 2.53 13.59
CA GLN A 155 -4.21 1.47 14.30
C GLN A 155 -4.59 0.33 13.37
N PHE A 156 -4.35 -0.90 13.82
CA PHE A 156 -4.84 -2.11 13.19
C PHE A 156 -5.92 -2.77 14.03
N GLY A 157 -6.80 -3.54 13.41
CA GLY A 157 -7.71 -4.39 14.15
C GLY A 157 -7.04 -5.64 14.73
N LEU A 158 -7.88 -6.49 15.34
CA LEU A 158 -7.44 -7.63 16.16
C LEU A 158 -6.84 -8.76 15.31
N THR A 159 -7.32 -8.95 14.08
CA THR A 159 -6.85 -10.03 13.20
C THR A 159 -5.47 -9.72 12.63
N THR A 160 -5.15 -8.45 12.38
CA THR A 160 -3.79 -8.00 12.00
C THR A 160 -2.78 -8.28 13.11
N ALA A 161 -3.13 -7.99 14.37
CA ALA A 161 -2.26 -8.26 15.51
C ALA A 161 -2.03 -9.76 15.73
N ALA A 162 -3.06 -10.59 15.52
CA ALA A 162 -2.93 -12.04 15.54
C ALA A 162 -2.00 -12.54 14.41
N MET A 163 -2.08 -11.96 13.21
CA MET A 163 -1.20 -12.31 12.10
C MET A 163 0.26 -11.95 12.38
N LEU A 164 0.52 -10.76 12.93
CA LEU A 164 1.85 -10.35 13.41
C LEU A 164 2.41 -11.38 14.40
N ALA A 165 1.60 -11.84 15.36
CA ALA A 165 2.02 -12.85 16.32
C ALA A 165 2.37 -14.19 15.65
N VAL A 166 1.61 -14.64 14.64
CA VAL A 166 1.90 -15.86 13.87
C VAL A 166 3.21 -15.73 13.10
N VAL A 167 3.43 -14.62 12.40
CA VAL A 167 4.68 -14.34 11.68
C VAL A 167 5.85 -14.26 12.66
N GLY A 168 5.69 -13.58 13.79
CA GLY A 168 6.71 -13.49 14.83
C GLY A 168 7.07 -14.83 15.44
N ALA A 169 6.09 -15.70 15.67
CA ALA A 169 6.34 -17.07 16.13
C ALA A 169 7.11 -17.89 15.10
N ALA A 170 6.78 -17.77 13.81
CA ALA A 170 7.48 -18.45 12.73
C ALA A 170 8.95 -17.98 12.59
N VAL A 171 9.18 -16.67 12.63
CA VAL A 171 10.54 -16.10 12.58
C VAL A 171 11.33 -16.47 13.84
N ALA A 172 10.72 -16.39 15.03
CA ALA A 172 11.37 -16.79 16.27
C ALA A 172 11.75 -18.27 16.26
N ALA A 173 10.88 -19.15 15.78
CA ALA A 173 11.16 -20.58 15.62
C ALA A 173 12.30 -20.83 14.61
N ALA A 174 12.35 -20.10 13.51
CA ALA A 174 13.42 -20.22 12.52
C ALA A 174 14.78 -19.79 13.08
N VAL A 175 14.84 -18.67 13.79
CA VAL A 175 16.10 -18.14 14.32
C VAL A 175 16.57 -18.91 15.57
N ALA A 176 15.67 -19.58 16.30
CA ALA A 176 16.02 -20.41 17.45
C ALA A 176 17.02 -21.54 17.13
N TRP A 177 17.08 -22.01 15.87
CA TRP A 177 18.00 -23.05 15.42
C TRP A 177 19.43 -22.55 15.20
N VAL A 178 19.68 -21.24 15.26
CA VAL A 178 21.03 -20.68 15.11
C VAL A 178 21.86 -21.03 16.36
N PRO A 179 22.99 -21.74 16.22
CA PRO A 179 23.84 -22.08 17.36
C PRO A 179 24.30 -20.84 18.12
N LEU A 180 24.40 -20.94 19.45
CA LEU A 180 24.84 -19.91 20.41
C LEU A 180 23.91 -18.70 20.59
N ILE A 181 23.43 -18.09 19.51
CA ILE A 181 22.68 -16.82 19.54
C ILE A 181 21.18 -16.98 19.24
N GLY A 182 20.76 -18.14 18.72
CA GLY A 182 19.39 -18.38 18.26
C GLY A 182 18.31 -18.16 19.32
N PRO A 183 18.43 -18.72 20.55
CA PRO A 183 17.45 -18.50 21.60
C PRO A 183 17.31 -17.02 22.02
N PHE A 184 18.41 -16.27 22.01
CA PHE A 184 18.38 -14.83 22.32
C PHE A 184 17.66 -14.04 21.22
N LEU A 185 17.98 -14.32 19.96
CA LEU A 185 17.33 -13.68 18.82
C LEU A 185 15.85 -14.05 18.71
N ALA A 186 15.46 -15.28 19.04
CA ALA A 186 14.06 -15.71 19.05
C ALA A 186 13.23 -14.92 20.07
N VAL A 187 13.76 -14.71 21.29
CA VAL A 187 13.12 -13.87 22.31
C VAL A 187 13.05 -12.41 21.86
N LEU A 188 14.11 -11.90 21.23
CA LEU A 188 14.13 -10.53 20.70
C LEU A 188 13.06 -10.33 19.61
N VAL A 189 12.94 -11.26 18.66
CA VAL A 189 11.92 -11.22 17.62
C VAL A 189 10.52 -11.27 18.22
N ALA A 190 10.27 -12.16 19.18
CA ALA A 190 8.98 -12.24 19.86
C ALA A 190 8.64 -10.94 20.61
N ALA A 191 9.62 -10.34 21.29
CA ALA A 191 9.45 -9.08 22.01
C ALA A 191 9.16 -7.90 21.06
N VAL A 192 9.89 -7.82 19.94
CA VAL A 192 9.69 -6.78 18.92
C VAL A 192 8.31 -6.92 18.27
N VAL A 193 7.91 -8.13 17.90
CA VAL A 193 6.60 -8.38 17.29
C VAL A 193 5.47 -8.11 18.28
N ALA A 194 5.62 -8.49 19.55
CA ALA A 194 4.64 -8.17 20.58
C ALA A 194 4.54 -6.65 20.82
N ALA A 195 5.66 -5.94 20.84
CA ALA A 195 5.69 -4.48 20.96
C ALA A 195 5.01 -3.78 19.77
N ILE A 196 5.29 -4.24 18.54
CA ILE A 196 4.64 -3.74 17.31
C ILE A 196 3.14 -4.09 17.31
N GLY A 197 2.76 -5.28 17.75
CA GLY A 197 1.36 -5.70 17.85
C GLY A 197 0.59 -4.84 18.85
N VAL A 198 1.13 -4.60 20.04
CA VAL A 198 0.52 -3.71 21.05
C VAL A 198 0.48 -2.27 20.57
N ALA A 199 1.57 -1.76 20.00
CA ALA A 199 1.61 -0.41 19.44
C ALA A 199 0.60 -0.24 18.29
N GLY A 200 0.46 -1.26 17.44
CA GLY A 200 -0.50 -1.29 16.34
C GLY A 200 -1.96 -1.38 16.81
N LEU A 201 -2.25 -2.10 17.89
CA LEU A 201 -3.60 -2.14 18.47
C LEU A 201 -3.99 -0.83 19.17
N THR A 202 -3.00 -0.14 19.75
CA THR A 202 -3.19 1.10 20.53
C THR A 202 -3.04 2.37 19.71
N GLY A 203 -2.66 2.26 18.43
CA GLY A 203 -2.48 3.43 17.55
C GLY A 203 -1.13 4.14 17.73
N LEU A 204 -0.21 3.59 18.54
CA LEU A 204 1.05 4.20 18.97
C LEU A 204 2.25 3.80 18.10
N LEU A 205 2.04 3.40 16.85
CA LEU A 205 3.13 3.09 15.92
C LEU A 205 3.84 4.34 15.37
N ASP A 206 3.32 5.54 15.65
CA ASP A 206 3.85 6.81 15.16
C ASP A 206 5.38 6.97 15.36
N PRO A 207 5.96 6.80 16.58
CA PRO A 207 7.39 6.98 16.80
C PRO A 207 8.26 5.98 16.02
N ILE A 208 7.68 4.83 15.66
CA ILE A 208 8.36 3.76 14.94
C ILE A 208 8.31 4.01 13.43
N LEU A 209 7.17 4.45 12.89
CA LEU A 209 6.95 4.54 11.44
C LEU A 209 7.33 5.89 10.85
N THR A 210 7.08 6.99 11.56
CA THR A 210 7.32 8.35 11.07
C THR A 210 8.75 8.57 10.56
N PRO A 211 9.83 8.06 11.18
CA PRO A 211 11.19 8.19 10.65
C PRO A 211 11.43 7.54 9.27
N PHE A 212 10.65 6.53 8.90
CA PHE A 212 10.83 5.80 7.64
C PHE A 212 10.03 6.37 6.47
N ILE A 213 8.93 7.07 6.77
CA ILE A 213 8.00 7.59 5.75
C ILE A 213 8.00 9.12 5.66
N SER A 214 8.46 9.83 6.69
CA SER A 214 8.56 11.28 6.66
C SER A 214 9.50 11.73 5.54
N GLY A 215 9.09 12.77 4.81
CA GLY A 215 9.79 13.28 3.64
C GLY A 215 9.52 12.52 2.34
N THR A 216 8.75 11.41 2.40
CA THR A 216 8.29 10.73 1.18
C THR A 216 7.44 11.69 0.36
N ARG A 217 7.77 11.84 -0.91
CA ARG A 217 7.08 12.72 -1.85
C ARG A 217 6.29 11.94 -2.86
N PHE A 218 5.09 12.43 -3.18
CA PHE A 218 4.28 11.89 -4.25
C PHE A 218 3.79 13.02 -5.16
N PRO A 219 3.75 12.79 -6.48
CA PRO A 219 3.30 13.81 -7.42
C PRO A 219 1.79 14.03 -7.26
N VAL A 220 1.38 15.29 -7.14
CA VAL A 220 -0.03 15.69 -7.13
C VAL A 220 -0.42 16.30 -8.46
N TYR A 221 0.40 17.22 -8.97
CA TYR A 221 0.13 17.93 -10.21
C TYR A 221 1.41 18.45 -10.88
N ALA A 222 1.35 18.64 -12.20
CA ALA A 222 2.42 19.22 -12.98
C ALA A 222 1.86 20.22 -14.00
N GLN A 223 2.48 21.40 -14.08
CA GLN A 223 2.08 22.48 -14.98
C GLN A 223 3.31 23.05 -15.70
N PRO A 224 3.31 23.15 -17.04
CA PRO A 224 4.37 23.84 -17.77
C PRO A 224 4.50 25.29 -17.29
N GLN A 225 5.73 25.75 -17.10
CA GLN A 225 6.01 27.14 -16.73
C GLN A 225 5.50 28.11 -17.81
N LEU A 226 5.58 27.70 -19.07
CA LEU A 226 5.17 28.49 -20.21
C LEU A 226 4.13 27.71 -21.00
N PHE A 227 2.97 28.31 -21.21
CA PHE A 227 1.89 27.71 -21.99
C PHE A 227 1.13 28.79 -22.78
N THR A 228 0.58 28.38 -23.91
CA THR A 228 -0.15 29.29 -24.81
C THR A 228 -1.64 29.13 -24.60
N VAL A 229 -2.33 30.24 -24.41
CA VAL A 229 -3.79 30.27 -24.35
C VAL A 229 -4.31 30.89 -25.65
N LEU A 230 -5.27 30.21 -26.29
CA LEU A 230 -5.99 30.75 -27.43
C LEU A 230 -7.07 31.71 -26.91
N PRO A 231 -7.14 32.96 -27.39
CA PRO A 231 -8.17 33.89 -26.94
C PRO A 231 -9.58 33.41 -27.29
N ALA A 232 -10.56 33.75 -26.45
CA ALA A 232 -11.93 33.29 -26.57
C ALA A 232 -12.74 33.97 -27.70
N ALA A 233 -12.22 35.02 -28.36
CA ALA A 233 -13.04 35.96 -29.13
C ALA A 233 -13.02 35.77 -30.66
N GLY A 234 -12.05 35.10 -31.28
CA GLY A 234 -12.13 34.75 -32.70
C GLY A 234 -10.91 34.10 -33.34
N ALA A 235 -11.07 33.60 -34.57
CA ALA A 235 -10.05 32.86 -35.34
C ALA A 235 -8.79 33.67 -35.72
N ASN A 236 -8.78 34.98 -35.49
CA ASN A 236 -7.69 35.89 -35.84
C ASN A 236 -6.98 36.48 -34.62
N ASP A 237 -7.37 36.09 -33.40
CA ASP A 237 -6.71 36.62 -32.21
C ASP A 237 -5.33 35.97 -32.03
N PRO A 238 -4.27 36.76 -31.74
CA PRO A 238 -2.94 36.21 -31.54
C PRO A 238 -2.92 35.34 -30.28
N ALA A 239 -2.22 34.22 -30.36
CA ALA A 239 -1.91 33.38 -29.21
C ALA A 239 -1.21 34.22 -28.11
N VAL A 240 -1.75 34.19 -26.89
CA VAL A 240 -1.11 34.81 -25.72
C VAL A 240 -0.29 33.73 -25.03
N THR A 241 1.00 34.02 -24.83
CA THR A 241 1.89 33.13 -24.08
C THR A 241 1.91 33.58 -22.64
N ILE A 242 1.55 32.71 -21.72
CA ILE A 242 1.56 32.99 -20.28
C ILE A 242 2.76 32.27 -19.67
N THR A 243 3.51 32.99 -18.84
CA THR A 243 4.57 32.46 -18.00
C THR A 243 4.09 32.47 -16.56
N LEU A 244 4.24 31.34 -15.85
CA LEU A 244 4.03 31.24 -14.41
C LEU A 244 5.35 31.53 -13.71
N ASP A 245 5.48 32.73 -13.15
CA ASP A 245 6.71 33.21 -12.53
C ASP A 245 6.93 32.60 -11.15
N THR A 246 5.85 32.51 -10.36
CA THR A 246 5.87 31.84 -9.07
C THR A 246 4.57 31.08 -8.83
N ILE A 247 4.67 29.94 -8.15
CA ILE A 247 3.54 29.20 -7.59
C ILE A 247 3.86 28.92 -6.14
N ALA A 248 2.95 29.27 -5.23
CA ALA A 248 3.07 28.98 -3.81
C ALA A 248 1.78 28.34 -3.29
N ALA A 249 1.94 27.42 -2.34
CA ALA A 249 0.85 26.77 -1.63
C ALA A 249 1.18 26.79 -0.14
N GLU A 250 0.26 27.26 0.69
CA GLU A 250 0.42 27.28 2.15
C GLU A 250 -0.93 27.17 2.85
N VAL A 251 -0.88 26.69 4.10
CA VAL A 251 -2.05 26.68 4.97
C VAL A 251 -1.97 27.94 5.84
N GLN A 252 -2.94 28.83 5.71
CA GLN A 252 -2.98 30.10 6.41
C GLN A 252 -4.13 30.13 7.43
N HIS A 253 -3.90 30.85 8.53
CA HIS A 253 -4.98 31.23 9.43
C HIS A 253 -5.62 32.52 8.94
N ASN A 254 -6.83 32.45 8.39
CA ASN A 254 -7.60 33.58 7.89
C ASN A 254 -8.93 33.67 8.67
N PRO A 255 -8.95 34.40 9.81
CA PRO A 255 -10.10 34.39 10.72
C PRO A 255 -11.44 34.61 10.00
N PRO A 256 -12.45 33.76 10.22
CA PRO A 256 -12.57 32.79 11.31
C PRO A 256 -12.03 31.36 11.04
N GLU A 257 -11.48 31.07 9.87
CA GLU A 257 -11.17 29.71 9.43
C GLU A 257 -9.70 29.53 9.03
N ASP A 258 -9.28 28.26 8.93
CA ASP A 258 -8.00 27.89 8.34
C ASP A 258 -8.21 27.51 6.87
N GLU A 259 -7.34 28.00 6.00
CA GLU A 259 -7.51 27.90 4.55
C GLU A 259 -6.26 27.35 3.88
N LEU A 260 -6.46 26.47 2.89
CA LEU A 260 -5.40 26.09 1.95
C LEU A 260 -5.38 27.10 0.81
N VAL A 261 -4.34 27.92 0.78
CA VAL A 261 -4.18 29.01 -0.18
C VAL A 261 -3.18 28.61 -1.25
N LEU A 262 -3.62 28.64 -2.50
CA LEU A 262 -2.78 28.55 -3.69
C LEU A 262 -2.67 29.94 -4.32
N SER A 263 -1.44 30.37 -4.58
CA SER A 263 -1.17 31.63 -5.26
C SER A 263 -0.25 31.44 -6.45
N ALA A 264 -0.49 32.20 -7.51
CA ALA A 264 0.38 32.26 -8.67
C ALA A 264 0.59 33.71 -9.13
N ASP A 265 1.82 33.97 -9.55
CA ASP A 265 2.23 35.21 -10.21
C ASP A 265 2.50 34.89 -11.69
N ILE A 266 1.94 35.69 -12.60
CA ILE A 266 2.00 35.43 -14.03
C ILE A 266 2.57 36.61 -14.81
N SER A 267 3.12 36.33 -15.97
CA SER A 267 3.52 37.36 -16.92
C SER A 267 3.13 36.93 -18.34
N ALA A 268 2.85 37.91 -19.20
CA ALA A 268 2.39 37.71 -20.58
C ALA A 268 3.18 38.58 -21.55
#